data_AF-A0A3C0VXY1-F1
#
_entry.id   AF-A0A3C0VXY1-F1
#
_cell.length_a   1.000
_cell.length_b   1.000
_cell.length_c   1.000
_cell.angle_alpha   90.00
_cell.angle_beta   90.00
_cell.angle_gamma   90.00
#
_symmetry.space_group_name_H-M   'P 1'
#
loop_
_entity.id
_entity.type
_entity.pdbx_description
1 polymer ?
#
loop_
_entity_poly.entity_id
_entity_poly.type
_entity_poly.pdbx_seq_one_letter_code
_entity_poly.pdbx_strand_id
1 'polypeptide(L)' 'MSTPQNIHPTFGQLLGREAKETLLNQRGLVVWLYGLSGSGKSTLATALERRLHEEGV' A
#
# COMPACT_ATOMS: atom_id res chain seq x y z
N MET A 1 4.65 -30.05 -8.10
CA MET A 1 3.65 -29.46 -7.18
C MET A 1 2.33 -29.39 -7.93
N SER A 2 1.28 -29.99 -7.38
CA SER A 2 -0.05 -30.03 -7.99
C SER A 2 -0.63 -28.62 -8.09
N THR A 3 -1.16 -28.25 -9.25
CA THR A 3 -1.90 -27.00 -9.42
C THR A 3 -3.13 -27.01 -8.52
N PRO A 4 -3.37 -25.97 -7.70
CA PRO A 4 -4.52 -25.93 -6.81
C PRO A 4 -5.83 -25.91 -7.62
N GLN A 5 -6.64 -26.95 -7.47
CA GLN A 5 -7.84 -27.21 -8.30
C GLN A 5 -9.00 -26.22 -8.05
N ASN A 6 -9.01 -25.54 -6.90
CA ASN A 6 -10.09 -24.66 -6.47
C ASN A 6 -9.64 -23.21 -6.28
N ILE A 7 -8.49 -22.83 -6.83
CA ILE A 7 -8.01 -21.43 -6.81
C ILE A 7 -8.14 -20.88 -8.23
N HIS A 8 -9.03 -19.89 -8.38
CA HIS A 8 -9.30 -19.24 -9.66
C HIS A 8 -8.84 -17.77 -9.58
N PRO A 9 -7.57 -17.47 -9.84
CA PRO A 9 -7.05 -16.10 -9.76
C PRO A 9 -7.61 -15.23 -10.88
N THR A 10 -8.08 -14.03 -10.53
CA THR A 10 -8.63 -13.04 -11.47
C THR A 10 -7.63 -11.94 -11.83
N PHE A 11 -6.33 -12.15 -11.56
CA PHE A 11 -5.30 -11.12 -11.76
C PHE A 11 -5.27 -10.54 -13.19
N GLY A 12 -5.59 -11.34 -14.21
CA GLY A 12 -5.65 -10.89 -15.59
C GLY A 12 -6.89 -10.04 -15.95
N GLN A 13 -7.89 -9.99 -15.08
CA GLN A 13 -9.08 -9.15 -15.25
C GLN A 13 -8.95 -7.80 -14.54
N LEU A 14 -7.91 -7.62 -13.72
CA LEU A 14 -7.68 -6.43 -12.91
C LEU A 14 -6.64 -5.52 -13.57
N LEU A 15 -6.83 -4.21 -13.44
CA LEU A 15 -5.81 -3.23 -13.81
C LEU A 15 -4.52 -3.46 -13.01
N GLY A 16 -3.40 -3.59 -13.73
CA GLY A 16 -2.08 -3.75 -13.14
C GLY A 16 -1.64 -2.54 -12.32
N ARG A 17 -0.66 -2.76 -11.44
CA ARG A 17 -0.06 -1.72 -10.60
C ARG A 17 0.47 -0.55 -11.44
N GLU A 18 1.22 -0.84 -12.50
CA GLU A 18 1.85 0.15 -13.36
C GLU A 18 0.84 1.12 -14.00
N ALA A 19 -0.33 0.63 -14.41
CA ALA A 19 -1.38 1.47 -14.96
C ALA A 19 -1.91 2.48 -13.93
N LYS A 20 -2.04 2.05 -12.66
CA LYS A 20 -2.48 2.92 -11.56
C LYS A 20 -1.41 3.95 -11.19
N GLU A 21 -0.15 3.51 -11.11
CA GLU A 21 0.97 4.39 -10.77
C GLU A 21 1.23 5.44 -11.86
N THR A 22 1.09 5.05 -13.14
CA THR A 22 1.16 5.99 -14.27
C THR A 22 0.02 7.01 -14.24
N LEU A 23 -1.22 6.56 -13.96
CA LEU A 23 -2.39 7.45 -13.92
C LEU A 23 -2.29 8.48 -12.79
N LEU A 24 -1.83 8.07 -11.61
CA LEU A 24 -1.73 8.93 -10.42
C LEU A 24 -0.41 9.68 -10.34
N ASN A 25 0.57 9.36 -11.20
CA ASN A 25 1.95 9.84 -11.12
C ASN A 25 2.59 9.62 -9.74
N GLN A 26 2.23 8.50 -9.10
CA GLN A 26 2.62 8.18 -7.71
C GLN A 26 2.83 6.67 -7.58
N ARG A 27 3.71 6.26 -6.65
CA ARG A 27 3.96 4.84 -6.36
C ARG A 27 3.23 4.41 -5.10
N GLY A 28 2.53 3.29 -5.18
CA GLY A 28 1.88 2.68 -4.01
C GLY A 28 2.92 2.07 -3.06
N LEU A 29 2.82 2.39 -1.77
CA LEU A 29 3.66 1.85 -0.70
C LEU A 29 2.82 1.53 0.54
N VAL A 30 3.20 0.49 1.29
CA VAL A 30 2.67 0.21 2.62
C VAL A 30 3.79 0.41 3.64
N VAL A 31 3.59 1.32 4.59
CA VAL A 31 4.49 1.54 5.72
C VAL A 31 3.89 0.89 6.97
N TRP A 32 4.44 -0.25 7.39
CA TRP A 32 3.95 -0.99 8.55
C TRP A 32 4.66 -0.56 9.83
N LEU A 33 4.02 0.28 10.65
CA LEU A 33 4.55 0.70 11.94
C LEU A 33 4.18 -0.32 13.04
N TYR A 34 5.18 -0.99 13.61
CA TYR A 34 5.02 -1.97 14.68
C TYR A 34 5.84 -1.58 15.93
N GLY A 35 5.34 -1.90 17.12
CA GLY A 35 5.95 -1.53 18.39
C GLY A 35 4.98 -1.55 19.58
N LEU A 36 5.52 -1.49 20.79
CA LEU A 36 4.76 -1.54 22.06
C LEU A 36 3.70 -0.42 22.17
N SER A 37 2.69 -0.63 23.02
CA SER A 37 1.74 0.46 23.34
C SER A 37 2.48 1.68 23.90
N GLY A 38 2.10 2.88 23.49
CA GLY A 38 2.79 4.12 23.87
C GLY A 38 4.10 4.43 23.13
N SER A 39 4.60 3.56 22.24
CA SER A 39 5.84 3.80 21.49
C SER A 39 5.76 4.87 20.38
N GLY A 40 4.64 5.60 20.28
CA GLY A 40 4.47 6.69 19.31
C GLY A 40 4.05 6.30 17.89
N LYS A 41 3.62 5.05 17.64
CA LYS A 41 3.19 4.59 16.29
C LYS A 41 2.14 5.51 15.65
N SER A 42 1.06 5.82 16.36
CA SER A 42 0.00 6.68 15.85
C SER A 42 0.47 8.12 15.67
N THR A 43 1.32 8.61 16.57
CA THR A 43 1.94 9.94 16.45
C THR A 43 2.76 10.06 15.16
N LEU A 44 3.58 9.04 14.85
CA LEU A 44 4.38 9.01 13.63
C LEU A 44 3.51 8.85 12.38
N ALA A 45 2.49 7.98 12.41
CA ALA A 45 1.56 7.79 11.31
C ALA A 45 0.85 9.10 10.93
N THR A 46 0.33 9.84 11.91
CA THR A 46 -0.35 11.12 11.67
C THR A 46 0.60 12.19 11.15
N ALA A 47 1.83 12.26 11.67
CA ALA A 47 2.82 13.21 11.17
C ALA A 47 3.24 12.91 9.73
N LEU A 48 3.45 11.63 9.40
CA LEU A 48 3.80 11.19 8.06
C LEU A 48 2.67 11.46 7.06
N GLU A 49 1.43 11.15 7.41
CA GLU A 49 0.25 11.42 6.57
C GLU A 49 0.15 12.90 6.22
N ARG A 50 0.21 13.79 7.22
CA ARG A 50 0.14 15.24 7.01
C ARG A 50 1.26 15.72 6.10
N ARG A 51 2.49 15.24 6.34
CA ARG A 51 3.66 15.63 5.56
C ARG A 51 3.56 15.21 4.10
N LEU A 52 3.15 13.98 3.82
CA LEU A 52 2.99 13.50 2.44
C LEU A 52 1.89 14.28 1.71
N HIS A 53 0.78 14.53 2.38
CA HIS A 53 -0.31 15.34 1.83
C HIS A 53 0.15 16.76 1.48
N GLU A 54 0.91 17.42 2.36
CA GLU A 54 1.48 18.75 2.12
C GLU A 54 2.47 18.77 0.94
N GLU A 55 3.18 17.66 0.70
CA GLU A 55 4.10 17.49 -0.43
C GLU A 55 3.38 17.13 -1.75
N GLY A 56 2.05 16.93 -1.73
CA GLY A 56 1.28 16.52 -2.91
C GLY A 56 1.51 15.06 -3.32
N VAL A 57 1.97 14.24 -2.37
CA VAL A 57 2.19 12.80 -2.51
C VAL A 57 0.96 12.02 -2.04
#